data_AF-A0A2H0MLN3-F1
#
_entry.id   AF-A0A2H0MLN3-F1
#
_cell.length_a   1.000
_cell.length_b   1.000
_cell.length_c   1.000
_cell.angle_alpha   90.00
_cell.angle_beta   90.00
_cell.angle_gamma   90.00
#
_symmetry.space_group_name_H-M   'P 1'
#
loop_
_entity.id
_entity.type
_entity.pdbx_description
1 polymer ?
#
loop_
_entity_poly.entity_id
_entity_poly.type
_entity_poly.pdbx_seq_one_letter_code
_entity_poly.pdbx_strand_id
1 'polypeptide(L)'
;MSSSIEQFFQQYLSRFLEGNRAGQYLARVLDECGVGLWPLIDHCTIRTRHVDARAAEILALGYRFDETIGRLDFDSWWAKVFRRPGYPALFIDQAFDGERGKASLIPAWVEAHGDRCFHHLAILVEDIEKSILRFKANGIECVGEIVGGPGSDLRQIFTQPEMREGKVYTVLELIERHNGYMGFLPPQADGLMESTRL
;
A
#
# COMPACT_ATOMS: atom_id res chain seq x y z
N MET A 1 -9.45 -17.12 -22.51
CA MET A 1 -8.16 -16.71 -21.93
C MET A 1 -8.45 -15.84 -20.71
N SER A 2 -7.90 -16.24 -19.57
CA SER A 2 -7.98 -15.68 -18.21
C SER A 2 -7.89 -14.18 -17.95
N SER A 3 -8.42 -13.24 -18.72
CA SER A 3 -8.24 -11.80 -18.41
C SER A 3 -9.13 -11.31 -17.24
N SER A 4 -9.26 -12.05 -16.14
CA SER A 4 -10.08 -11.66 -15.00
C SER A 4 -9.25 -10.88 -13.96
N ILE A 5 -9.88 -9.87 -13.36
CA ILE A 5 -9.32 -9.08 -12.26
C ILE A 5 -8.84 -9.95 -11.09
N GLU A 6 -9.44 -11.12 -10.90
CA GLU A 6 -9.04 -12.11 -9.90
C GLU A 6 -7.63 -12.62 -10.18
N GLN A 7 -7.28 -12.89 -11.44
CA GLN A 7 -5.91 -13.32 -11.80
C GLN A 7 -4.89 -12.22 -11.58
N PHE A 8 -5.26 -10.97 -11.87
CA PHE A 8 -4.42 -9.81 -11.55
C PHE A 8 -4.10 -9.78 -10.05
N PHE A 9 -5.12 -9.84 -9.20
CA PHE A 9 -4.89 -9.82 -7.76
C PHE A 9 -4.19 -11.06 -7.24
N GLN A 10 -4.57 -12.26 -7.70
CA GLN A 10 -3.91 -13.50 -7.29
C GLN A 10 -2.41 -13.46 -7.59
N GLN A 11 -2.02 -13.01 -8.79
CA GLN A 11 -0.62 -12.88 -9.17
C GLN A 11 0.12 -11.85 -8.32
N TYR A 12 -0.45 -10.65 -8.13
CA TYR A 12 0.23 -9.58 -7.40
C TYR A 12 0.29 -9.85 -5.90
N LEU A 13 -0.78 -10.41 -5.31
CA LEU A 13 -0.81 -10.81 -3.90
C LEU A 13 0.17 -11.96 -3.63
N SER A 14 0.24 -12.98 -4.50
CA SER A 14 1.24 -14.06 -4.34
C SER A 14 2.65 -13.49 -4.30
N ARG A 15 3.01 -12.61 -5.26
CA ARG A 15 4.34 -11.98 -5.32
C ARG A 15 4.65 -11.09 -4.13
N PHE A 16 3.64 -10.38 -3.61
CA PHE A 16 3.79 -9.57 -2.41
C PHE A 16 4.06 -10.48 -1.21
N LEU A 17 3.21 -11.49 -0.99
CA LEU A 17 3.34 -12.40 0.14
C LEU A 17 4.65 -13.18 0.09
N GLU A 18 5.12 -13.62 -1.08
CA GLU A 18 6.43 -14.29 -1.24
C GLU A 18 7.61 -13.48 -0.70
N GLY A 19 7.53 -12.14 -0.69
CA GLY A 19 8.58 -11.28 -0.18
C GLY A 19 8.18 -10.40 1.00
N ASN A 20 7.08 -10.74 1.69
CA ASN A 20 6.62 -9.97 2.85
C ASN A 20 6.23 -10.86 4.03
N ARG A 21 7.12 -10.99 5.03
CA ARG A 21 6.90 -11.88 6.18
C ARG A 21 5.71 -11.44 7.04
N ALA A 22 5.52 -10.13 7.18
CA ALA A 22 4.38 -9.57 7.91
C ALA A 22 3.03 -9.94 7.25
N GLY A 23 2.96 -9.80 5.93
CA GLY A 23 1.82 -10.21 5.11
C GLY A 23 1.59 -11.72 5.18
N GLN A 24 2.64 -12.55 5.10
CA GLN A 24 2.53 -14.01 5.25
C GLN A 24 1.97 -14.42 6.61
N TYR A 25 2.49 -13.81 7.69
CA TYR A 25 2.02 -14.06 9.04
C TYR A 25 0.52 -13.76 9.15
N LEU A 26 0.10 -12.58 8.69
CA LEU A 26 -1.29 -12.17 8.77
C LEU A 26 -2.20 -13.04 7.90
N ALA A 27 -1.77 -13.36 6.67
CA ALA A 27 -2.49 -14.26 5.78
C ALA A 27 -2.78 -15.60 6.46
N ARG A 28 -1.75 -16.22 7.02
CA ARG A 28 -1.86 -17.51 7.70
C ARG A 28 -2.85 -17.46 8.86
N VAL A 29 -2.75 -16.44 9.72
CA VAL A 29 -3.64 -16.32 10.90
C VAL A 29 -5.09 -16.12 10.47
N LEU A 30 -5.35 -15.32 9.44
CA LEU A 30 -6.71 -15.10 8.92
C LEU A 30 -7.27 -16.32 8.20
N ASP A 31 -6.42 -17.06 7.48
CA ASP A 31 -6.78 -18.32 6.83
C ASP A 31 -7.15 -19.39 7.87
N GLU A 32 -6.41 -19.48 8.98
CA GLU A 32 -6.71 -20.37 10.12
C GLU A 32 -8.08 -20.06 10.75
N CYS A 33 -8.55 -18.82 10.65
CA CYS A 33 -9.89 -18.40 11.07
C CYS A 33 -10.96 -18.55 9.98
N GLY A 34 -10.60 -18.95 8.76
CA GLY A 34 -11.51 -19.07 7.62
C GLY A 34 -11.95 -17.73 7.00
N VAL A 35 -11.24 -16.63 7.29
CA VAL A 35 -11.55 -15.28 6.79
C VAL A 35 -10.77 -14.97 5.50
N GLY A 36 -9.47 -15.30 5.48
CA GLY A 36 -8.53 -14.89 4.45
C GLY A 36 -8.25 -13.38 4.42
N LEU A 37 -7.26 -12.96 3.61
CA LEU A 37 -6.85 -11.55 3.54
C LEU A 37 -7.87 -10.65 2.84
N TRP A 38 -8.54 -11.15 1.81
CA TRP A 38 -9.30 -10.35 0.85
C TRP A 38 -10.26 -9.32 1.48
N PRO A 39 -11.07 -9.68 2.51
CA PRO A 39 -12.02 -8.74 3.10
C PRO A 39 -11.37 -7.57 3.85
N LEU A 40 -10.08 -7.69 4.17
CA LEU A 40 -9.36 -6.72 5.01
C LEU A 40 -8.35 -5.88 4.21
N ILE A 41 -8.12 -6.16 2.93
CA ILE A 41 -7.24 -5.33 2.10
C ILE A 41 -7.95 -4.01 1.82
N ASP A 42 -7.45 -2.91 2.40
CA ASP A 42 -7.95 -1.55 2.16
C ASP A 42 -7.56 -1.07 0.76
N HIS A 43 -6.26 -1.12 0.51
CA HIS A 43 -5.68 -0.70 -0.75
C HIS A 43 -4.36 -1.41 -1.03
N CYS A 44 -3.97 -1.39 -2.30
CA CYS A 44 -2.67 -1.87 -2.76
C CYS A 44 -1.95 -0.74 -3.50
N THR A 45 -0.63 -0.67 -3.33
CA THR A 45 0.17 0.40 -3.93
C THR A 45 1.13 -0.13 -4.97
N ILE A 46 1.15 0.51 -6.14
CA ILE A 46 2.08 0.24 -7.24
C ILE A 46 2.94 1.48 -7.45
N ARG A 47 4.26 1.29 -7.42
CA ARG A 47 5.23 2.30 -7.82
C ARG A 47 5.55 2.15 -9.31
N THR A 48 5.58 3.25 -10.07
CA THR A 48 5.94 3.22 -11.50
C THR A 48 6.69 4.49 -11.92
N ARG A 49 7.19 4.51 -13.16
CA ARG A 49 7.71 5.71 -13.82
C ARG A 49 6.62 6.45 -14.62
N HIS A 50 5.51 5.77 -14.95
CA HIS A 50 4.46 6.30 -15.82
C HIS A 50 3.07 5.85 -15.34
N VAL A 51 2.45 6.61 -14.43
CA VAL A 51 1.16 6.28 -13.80
C VAL A 51 0.07 6.02 -14.82
N ASP A 52 -0.07 6.86 -15.85
CA ASP A 52 -1.17 6.70 -16.82
C ASP A 52 -1.01 5.45 -17.69
N ALA A 53 0.22 5.13 -18.10
CA ALA A 53 0.51 3.90 -18.83
C ALA A 53 0.32 2.65 -17.95
N ARG A 54 0.74 2.71 -16.67
CA ARG A 54 0.54 1.63 -15.71
C ARG A 54 -0.94 1.41 -15.39
N ALA A 55 -1.72 2.48 -15.31
CA ALA A 55 -3.14 2.45 -15.01
C ALA A 55 -3.98 1.84 -16.14
N ALA A 56 -3.52 1.86 -17.39
CA ALA A 56 -4.27 1.34 -18.53
C ALA A 56 -4.77 -0.11 -18.34
N GLU A 57 -3.95 -0.97 -17.72
CA GLU A 57 -4.31 -2.36 -17.42
C GLU A 57 -5.48 -2.44 -16.43
N ILE A 58 -5.46 -1.67 -15.34
CA ILE A 58 -6.51 -1.73 -14.32
C ILE A 58 -7.79 -1.05 -14.78
N LEU A 59 -7.68 -0.01 -15.62
CA LEU A 59 -8.83 0.63 -16.28
C LEU A 59 -9.54 -0.37 -17.20
N ALA A 60 -8.79 -1.17 -17.96
CA ALA A 60 -9.36 -2.26 -18.76
C ALA A 60 -10.03 -3.35 -17.89
N LEU A 61 -9.59 -3.49 -16.63
CA LEU A 61 -10.22 -4.34 -15.63
C LEU A 61 -11.36 -3.65 -14.85
N GLY A 62 -11.87 -2.51 -15.33
CA GLY A 62 -13.05 -1.86 -14.77
C GLY A 62 -12.82 -1.00 -13.54
N TYR A 63 -11.56 -0.69 -13.20
CA TYR A 63 -11.26 0.39 -12.27
C TYR A 63 -11.57 1.75 -12.90
N ARG A 64 -11.82 2.75 -12.04
CA ARG A 64 -12.00 4.14 -12.43
C ARG A 64 -11.12 5.02 -11.57
N PHE A 65 -10.59 6.09 -12.16
CA PHE A 65 -9.90 7.12 -11.40
C PHE A 65 -10.87 7.76 -10.40
N ASP A 66 -10.41 7.98 -9.17
CA ASP A 66 -11.19 8.67 -8.14
C ASP A 66 -11.09 10.18 -8.34
N GLU A 67 -12.05 10.74 -9.08
CA GLU A 67 -12.12 12.18 -9.35
C GLU A 67 -12.44 13.01 -8.10
N THR A 68 -12.95 12.39 -7.03
CA THR A 68 -13.29 13.10 -5.79
C THR A 68 -12.03 13.48 -5.02
N ILE A 69 -11.07 12.55 -4.96
CA ILE A 69 -9.75 12.80 -4.34
C ILE A 69 -8.81 13.48 -5.34
N GLY A 70 -8.95 13.18 -6.62
CA GLY A 70 -8.08 13.74 -7.65
C GLY A 70 -6.65 13.22 -7.56
N ARG A 71 -5.69 14.04 -8.02
CA ARG A 71 -4.26 13.73 -7.91
C ARG A 71 -3.75 14.18 -6.54
N LEU A 72 -3.02 13.30 -5.88
CA LEU A 72 -2.36 13.59 -4.61
C LEU A 72 -0.92 14.01 -4.91
N ASP A 73 -0.59 15.27 -4.61
CA ASP A 73 0.75 15.82 -4.80
C ASP A 73 1.50 15.87 -3.47
N PHE A 74 2.75 15.40 -3.51
CA PHE A 74 3.71 15.51 -2.42
C PHE A 74 4.92 16.32 -2.90
N ASP A 75 5.96 16.42 -2.06
CA ASP A 75 7.13 17.25 -2.39
C ASP A 75 7.83 16.81 -3.68
N SER A 76 8.18 15.52 -3.76
CA SER A 76 8.99 14.94 -4.86
C SER A 76 8.28 13.88 -5.69
N TRP A 77 7.02 13.58 -5.37
CA TRP A 77 6.25 12.54 -6.04
C TRP A 77 4.74 12.81 -5.95
N TRP A 78 3.95 12.07 -6.72
CA TRP A 78 2.50 12.19 -6.75
C TRP A 78 1.86 10.85 -7.02
N ALA A 79 0.56 10.76 -6.76
CA ALA A 79 -0.22 9.54 -6.98
C ALA A 79 -1.62 9.80 -7.53
N LYS A 80 -2.18 8.76 -8.15
CA LYS A 80 -3.59 8.65 -8.48
C LYS A 80 -4.19 7.45 -7.79
N VAL A 81 -5.42 7.62 -7.33
CA VAL A 81 -6.22 6.55 -6.72
C VAL A 81 -7.22 6.05 -7.75
N PHE A 82 -7.34 4.73 -7.84
CA PHE A 82 -8.31 4.06 -8.68
C PHE A 82 -9.19 3.15 -7.83
N ARG A 83 -10.49 3.14 -8.10
CA ARG A 83 -11.46 2.33 -7.36
C ARG A 83 -12.30 1.47 -8.27
N ARG A 84 -12.71 0.33 -7.73
CA ARG A 84 -13.73 -0.55 -8.30
C ARG A 84 -14.57 -1.13 -7.15
N PRO A 85 -15.90 -1.02 -7.17
CA PRO A 85 -16.74 -1.62 -6.13
C PRO A 85 -16.47 -3.11 -5.94
N GLY A 86 -16.32 -3.56 -4.69
CA GLY A 86 -16.02 -4.95 -4.34
C GLY A 86 -14.54 -5.33 -4.42
N TYR A 87 -13.65 -4.39 -4.71
CA TYR A 87 -12.20 -4.62 -4.75
C TYR A 87 -11.45 -3.53 -3.96
N PRO A 88 -10.23 -3.83 -3.46
CA PRO A 88 -9.37 -2.84 -2.82
C PRO A 88 -9.09 -1.64 -3.74
N ALA A 89 -8.85 -0.47 -3.16
CA ALA A 89 -8.39 0.65 -3.96
C ALA A 89 -6.96 0.40 -4.48
N LEU A 90 -6.64 0.95 -5.65
CA LEU A 90 -5.29 0.90 -6.21
C LEU A 90 -4.70 2.30 -6.20
N PHE A 91 -3.63 2.45 -5.43
CA PHE A 91 -2.86 3.68 -5.33
C PHE A 91 -1.63 3.54 -6.24
N ILE A 92 -1.53 4.35 -7.29
CA ILE A 92 -0.41 4.27 -8.23
C ILE A 92 0.38 5.57 -8.15
N ASP A 93 1.65 5.44 -7.77
CA ASP A 93 2.54 6.57 -7.54
C ASP A 93 3.70 6.64 -8.55
N GLN A 94 4.23 7.85 -8.73
CA GLN A 94 5.48 8.10 -9.44
C GLN A 94 6.17 9.35 -8.90
N ALA A 95 7.47 9.47 -9.17
CA ALA A 95 8.18 10.74 -8.97
C ALA A 95 7.68 11.82 -9.94
N PHE A 96 7.85 13.09 -9.55
CA PHE A 96 7.81 14.19 -10.52
C PHE A 96 8.99 14.09 -11.49
N ASP A 97 8.83 14.66 -12.68
CA ASP A 97 9.95 14.80 -13.60
C ASP A 97 10.92 15.92 -13.16
N GLY A 98 12.16 15.83 -13.61
CA GLY A 98 13.18 16.86 -13.40
C GLY A 98 13.64 17.02 -11.95
N GLU A 99 14.08 18.23 -11.58
CA GLU A 99 14.66 18.54 -10.27
C GLU A 99 13.74 18.20 -9.10
N ARG A 100 12.42 18.45 -9.25
CA ARG A 100 11.44 18.19 -8.19
C ARG A 100 11.42 16.71 -7.78
N GLY A 101 11.58 15.81 -8.74
CA GLY A 101 11.54 14.37 -8.48
C GLY A 101 12.82 13.76 -7.92
N LYS A 102 13.95 14.48 -7.92
CA LYS A 102 15.26 13.90 -7.58
C LYS A 102 15.34 13.28 -6.19
N ALA A 103 14.59 13.84 -5.24
CA ALA A 103 14.56 13.32 -3.87
C ALA A 103 13.64 12.10 -3.70
N SER A 104 12.88 11.71 -4.72
CA SER A 104 11.98 10.56 -4.65
C SER A 104 12.74 9.24 -4.72
N LEU A 105 12.35 8.30 -3.87
CA LEU A 105 12.89 6.93 -3.84
C LEU A 105 12.25 6.03 -4.91
N ILE A 106 11.11 6.45 -5.48
CA ILE A 106 10.30 5.65 -6.40
C ILE A 106 11.10 5.20 -7.63
N PRO A 107 11.87 6.06 -8.33
CA PRO A 107 12.59 5.64 -9.53
C PRO A 107 13.61 4.53 -9.25
N ALA A 108 14.34 4.62 -8.15
CA ALA A 108 15.34 3.62 -7.75
C ALA A 108 14.68 2.29 -7.35
N TRP A 109 13.52 2.36 -6.68
CA TRP A 109 12.74 1.16 -6.34
C TRP A 109 12.21 0.47 -7.60
N VAL A 110 11.63 1.23 -8.54
CA VAL A 110 11.11 0.68 -9.81
C VAL A 110 12.23 0.08 -10.66
N GLU A 111 13.42 0.68 -10.65
CA GLU A 111 14.59 0.11 -11.30
C GLU A 111 14.99 -1.26 -10.72
N ALA A 112 14.87 -1.42 -9.40
CA ALA A 112 15.27 -2.62 -8.70
C ALA A 112 14.24 -3.76 -8.79
N HIS A 113 12.95 -3.42 -8.86
CA HIS A 113 11.87 -4.39 -8.64
C HIS A 113 10.84 -4.44 -9.76
N GLY A 114 10.90 -3.51 -10.72
CA GLY A 114 9.89 -3.30 -11.75
C GLY A 114 8.61 -2.67 -11.20
N ASP A 115 7.57 -2.58 -12.04
CA ASP A 115 6.27 -1.98 -11.69
C ASP A 115 5.09 -2.96 -11.82
N ARG A 116 5.38 -4.27 -11.91
CA ARG A 116 4.39 -5.37 -12.00
C ARG A 116 4.31 -6.18 -10.71
N CYS A 117 4.32 -5.47 -9.59
CA CYS A 117 4.15 -6.00 -8.24
C CYS A 117 3.59 -4.90 -7.32
N PHE A 118 3.07 -5.29 -6.16
CA PHE A 118 2.73 -4.33 -5.12
C PHE A 118 3.96 -3.96 -4.31
N HIS A 119 4.14 -2.66 -4.08
CA HIS A 119 5.13 -2.15 -3.13
C HIS A 119 4.64 -2.33 -1.69
N HIS A 120 3.37 -2.02 -1.43
CA HIS A 120 2.73 -2.34 -0.16
C HIS A 120 1.27 -2.76 -0.32
N LEU A 121 0.80 -3.46 0.71
CA LEU A 121 -0.61 -3.68 0.99
C LEU A 121 -0.94 -2.98 2.29
N ALA A 122 -2.09 -2.31 2.32
CA ALA A 122 -2.66 -1.80 3.55
C ALA A 122 -3.80 -2.68 4.01
N ILE A 123 -3.74 -3.07 5.28
CA ILE A 123 -4.71 -3.97 5.89
C ILE A 123 -5.51 -3.23 6.95
N LEU A 124 -6.83 -3.27 6.81
CA LEU A 124 -7.77 -2.74 7.78
C LEU A 124 -7.59 -3.44 9.12
N VAL A 125 -7.36 -2.64 10.15
CA VAL A 125 -7.33 -3.08 11.54
C VAL A 125 -8.36 -2.30 12.34
N GLU A 126 -8.92 -2.96 13.35
CA GLU A 126 -9.89 -2.34 14.27
C GLU A 126 -9.19 -1.44 15.30
N ASP A 127 -8.02 -1.87 15.78
CA ASP A 127 -7.20 -1.19 16.78
C ASP A 127 -5.72 -1.34 16.38
N ILE A 128 -5.13 -0.25 15.90
CA ILE A 128 -3.78 -0.23 15.36
C ILE A 128 -2.73 -0.48 16.44
N GLU A 129 -2.89 0.06 17.66
CA GLU A 129 -1.97 -0.19 18.77
C GLU A 129 -1.94 -1.67 19.18
N LYS A 130 -3.11 -2.29 19.32
CA LYS A 130 -3.23 -3.71 19.62
C LYS A 130 -2.61 -4.56 18.52
N SER A 131 -2.78 -4.14 17.26
CA SER A 131 -2.21 -4.82 16.10
C SER A 131 -0.67 -4.74 16.10
N ILE A 132 -0.10 -3.56 16.40
CA ILE A 132 1.35 -3.38 16.59
C ILE A 132 1.87 -4.32 17.68
N LEU A 133 1.20 -4.38 18.85
CA LEU A 133 1.61 -5.27 19.94
C LEU A 133 1.59 -6.75 19.52
N ARG A 134 0.60 -7.17 18.73
CA ARG A 134 0.51 -8.54 18.20
C ARG A 134 1.61 -8.84 17.19
N PHE A 135 1.89 -7.91 16.29
CA PHE A 135 2.97 -8.04 15.31
C PHE A 135 4.32 -8.16 16.01
N LYS A 136 4.58 -7.28 16.99
CA LYS A 136 5.79 -7.30 17.79
C LYS A 136 5.98 -8.62 18.54
N ALA A 137 4.92 -9.14 19.15
CA ALA A 137 4.95 -10.44 19.82
C ALA A 137 5.29 -11.61 18.88
N ASN A 138 5.16 -11.41 17.56
CA ASN A 138 5.51 -12.39 16.52
C ASN A 138 6.78 -11.99 15.73
N GLY A 139 7.61 -11.10 16.29
CA GLY A 139 8.89 -10.71 15.72
C GLY A 139 8.79 -9.84 14.47
N ILE A 140 7.65 -9.16 14.28
CA ILE A 140 7.42 -8.20 13.21
C ILE A 140 7.39 -6.81 13.84
N GLU A 141 8.39 -5.99 13.53
CA GLU A 141 8.49 -4.63 14.04
C GLU A 141 7.75 -3.65 13.12
N CYS A 142 7.20 -2.59 13.71
CA CYS A 142 6.69 -1.42 12.98
C CYS A 142 7.68 -0.27 13.11
N VAL A 143 7.73 0.60 12.10
CA VAL A 143 8.70 1.71 12.02
C VAL A 143 7.99 3.06 11.99
N GLY A 144 8.60 4.03 12.65
CA GLY A 144 8.03 5.38 12.81
C GLY A 144 6.96 5.46 13.89
N GLU A 145 6.23 6.56 13.87
CA GLU A 145 5.06 6.79 14.73
C GLU A 145 3.77 6.50 13.94
N ILE A 146 2.67 6.28 14.65
CA ILE A 146 1.35 6.20 14.01
C ILE A 146 1.04 7.58 13.42
N VAL A 147 0.80 7.60 12.11
CA VAL A 147 0.40 8.80 11.38
C VAL A 147 -1.11 8.96 11.53
N GLY A 148 -1.54 10.05 12.18
CA GLY A 148 -2.92 10.27 12.60
C GLY A 148 -3.10 10.10 14.11
N GLY A 149 -3.88 10.99 14.74
CA GLY A 149 -4.09 10.99 16.18
C GLY A 149 -5.13 9.95 16.66
N PRO A 150 -5.16 9.58 17.94
CA PRO A 150 -6.22 8.74 18.49
C PRO A 150 -7.61 9.30 18.17
N GLY A 151 -8.50 8.44 17.64
CA GLY A 151 -9.86 8.82 17.26
C GLY A 151 -9.97 9.66 15.98
N SER A 152 -8.89 9.92 15.24
CA SER A 152 -8.98 10.54 13.92
C SER A 152 -9.62 9.60 12.89
N ASP A 153 -10.07 10.17 11.78
CA ASP A 153 -10.73 9.45 10.70
C ASP A 153 -9.83 8.41 9.99
N LEU A 154 -8.52 8.63 10.06
CA LEU A 154 -7.51 7.75 9.50
C LEU A 154 -6.28 7.72 10.39
N ARG A 155 -5.77 6.50 10.64
CA ARG A 155 -4.52 6.25 11.33
C ARG A 155 -3.75 5.15 10.61
N GLN A 156 -2.44 5.33 10.45
CA GLN A 156 -1.62 4.46 9.61
C GLN A 156 -0.25 4.22 10.24
N ILE A 157 0.30 3.02 10.05
CA ILE A 157 1.70 2.72 10.37
C ILE A 157 2.20 1.64 9.42
N PHE A 158 3.50 1.64 9.14
CA PHE A 158 4.15 0.60 8.36
C PHE A 158 4.94 -0.36 9.23
N THR A 159 5.02 -1.62 8.80
CA THR A 159 6.03 -2.55 9.29
C THR A 159 7.42 -2.10 8.87
N GLN A 160 8.46 -2.64 9.49
CA GLN A 160 9.80 -2.56 8.92
C GLN A 160 9.78 -3.10 7.48
N PRO A 161 10.44 -2.44 6.51
CA PRO A 161 10.47 -2.94 5.15
C PRO A 161 11.24 -4.24 5.06
N GLU A 162 10.79 -5.08 4.15
CA GLU A 162 11.42 -6.33 3.78
C GLU A 162 12.46 -6.04 2.71
N MET A 163 13.61 -6.70 2.82
CA MET A 163 14.75 -6.48 1.94
C MET A 163 14.84 -7.58 0.88
N ARG A 164 15.13 -7.21 -0.36
CA ARG A 164 15.45 -8.15 -1.44
C ARG A 164 16.73 -7.67 -2.12
N GLU A 165 17.75 -8.53 -2.13
CA GLU A 165 19.06 -8.23 -2.72
C GLU A 165 19.69 -6.92 -2.18
N GLY A 166 19.53 -6.68 -0.88
CA GLY A 166 20.06 -5.48 -0.21
C GLY A 166 19.31 -4.18 -0.50
N LYS A 167 18.14 -4.25 -1.17
CA LYS A 167 17.27 -3.10 -1.43
C LYS A 167 15.91 -3.28 -0.76
N VAL A 168 15.30 -2.16 -0.36
CA VAL A 168 13.93 -2.12 0.18
C VAL A 168 12.98 -2.66 -0.88
N TYR A 169 12.25 -3.74 -0.55
CA TYR A 169 11.37 -4.43 -1.48
C TYR A 169 9.90 -4.14 -1.18
N THR A 170 9.37 -4.65 -0.06
CA THR A 170 7.96 -4.46 0.27
C THR A 170 7.78 -4.04 1.71
N VAL A 171 6.63 -3.44 2.01
CA VAL A 171 6.23 -3.11 3.37
C VAL A 171 4.75 -3.44 3.56
N LEU A 172 4.33 -3.81 4.76
CA LEU A 172 2.91 -3.94 5.10
C LEU A 172 2.47 -2.69 5.84
N GLU A 173 1.32 -2.15 5.49
CA GLU A 173 0.67 -1.06 6.21
C GLU A 173 -0.48 -1.60 7.06
N LEU A 174 -0.56 -1.14 8.30
CA LEU A 174 -1.75 -1.28 9.13
C LEU A 174 -2.51 0.04 9.06
N ILE A 175 -3.79 -0.04 8.73
CA ILE A 175 -4.64 1.13 8.52
C ILE A 175 -5.93 1.00 9.32
N GLU A 176 -6.22 2.01 10.14
CA GLU A 176 -7.43 2.12 10.94
C GLU A 176 -8.25 3.29 10.38
N ARG A 177 -9.51 3.02 10.04
CA ARG A 177 -10.44 4.00 9.45
C ARG A 177 -11.67 4.17 10.33
N HIS A 178 -12.09 5.41 10.52
CA HIS A 178 -13.31 5.75 11.24
C HIS A 178 -14.27 6.58 10.37
N ASN A 179 -15.53 6.66 10.80
CA ASN A 179 -16.55 7.56 10.23
C ASN A 179 -16.79 7.42 8.72
N GLY A 180 -16.45 6.26 8.13
CA GLY A 180 -16.57 6.02 6.69
C GLY A 180 -15.57 6.80 5.84
N TYR A 181 -14.46 7.28 6.42
CA TYR A 181 -13.45 8.05 5.71
C TYR A 181 -12.68 7.21 4.69
N MET A 182 -12.71 7.63 3.43
CA MET A 182 -12.11 6.92 2.30
C MET A 182 -10.83 7.58 1.75
N GLY A 183 -10.34 8.67 2.36
CA GLY A 183 -9.13 9.36 1.93
C GLY A 183 -7.84 8.58 2.24
N PHE A 184 -6.70 9.03 1.71
CA PHE A 184 -5.39 8.36 1.84
C PHE A 184 -4.39 9.10 2.73
N LEU A 185 -4.71 10.33 3.10
CA LEU A 185 -3.95 11.11 4.07
C LEU A 185 -4.89 11.40 5.24
N PRO A 186 -4.40 11.34 6.48
CA PRO A 186 -5.15 11.93 7.58
C PRO A 186 -5.45 13.38 7.21
N PRO A 187 -6.60 13.94 7.61
CA PRO A 187 -6.88 15.37 7.42
C PRO A 187 -5.83 16.32 8.05
N GLN A 188 -4.83 15.78 8.78
CA GLN A 188 -3.86 16.51 9.59
C GLN A 188 -2.38 16.08 9.40
N ALA A 189 -2.00 15.21 8.44
CA ALA A 189 -0.63 14.68 8.42
C ALA A 189 0.24 15.06 7.21
N ASP A 190 1.37 15.69 7.52
CA ASP A 190 2.64 15.61 6.78
C ASP A 190 3.43 14.39 7.30
N GLY A 191 3.92 13.48 6.45
CA GLY A 191 5.02 12.56 6.85
C GLY A 191 4.93 11.06 6.50
N LEU A 192 3.87 10.57 5.85
CA LEU A 192 3.64 9.12 5.66
C LEU A 192 4.80 8.37 4.94
N MET A 193 5.58 9.02 4.08
CA MET A 193 6.61 8.36 3.22
C MET A 193 7.98 8.15 3.86
N GLU A 194 8.36 8.89 4.90
CA GLU A 194 9.72 8.80 5.45
C GLU A 194 10.01 7.46 6.13
N SER A 195 8.97 6.76 6.56
CA SER A 195 9.02 5.43 7.20
C SER A 195 9.51 4.30 6.27
N THR A 196 9.53 4.51 4.94
CA THR A 196 10.02 3.50 3.98
C THR A 196 11.51 3.64 3.62
N ARG A 197 12.24 4.53 4.31
CA ARG A 197 13.66 4.84 4.02
C ARG A 197 14.68 3.89 4.68
N LEU A 198 14.30 3.14 5.72
CA LEU A 198 15.23 2.44 6.61
C LEU A 198 15.10 0.91 6.53
#